data_AF-A0A9P3CQV1-F1
#
_entry.id   AF-A0A9P3CQV1-F1
#
_cell.length_a   1.000
_cell.length_b   1.000
_cell.length_c   1.000
_cell.angle_alpha   90.00
_cell.angle_beta   90.00
_cell.angle_gamma   90.00
#
_symmetry.space_group_name_H-M   'P 1'
#
loop_
_entity.id
_entity.type
_entity.pdbx_description
1 polymer ?
#
loop_
_entity_poly.entity_id
_entity_poly.type
_entity_poly.pdbx_seq_one_letter_code
_entity_poly.pdbx_strand_id
1 'polypeptide(L)'
;MSTDSESDWDYSADGFDTYWRLKDHEWKTGKVLIEELRNVGYAIRSCQRKKSALNKLYQRIDKQLLCYDACSVEELREFVEARGLTVESPRSIEHTRLVETLEKDDDNPSLHKVMDLPAELRVRIYEFYMEDFPIALYKPTQPPLATISRPIRNEFLPVFYKRQEFVLKMRLITKKGCRLQWTPHTDCFIKSLHPNHLAMIRKINIEVHKKVPTLPWGTDVKLLYSFRIQLGDAKHRCSAEVKRCLNGSYPSTVWDIKLKPLRDRVRFAFAMARHRTEDKTPQLRLRDIGQARRLMEEWLGKEENKFALD
;
A
#
# COMPACT_ATOMS: atom_id res chain seq x y z
N MET A 1 18.47 -13.07 33.63
CA MET A 1 18.15 -12.11 32.55
C MET A 1 17.58 -12.93 31.41
N SER A 2 16.26 -13.13 31.40
CA SER A 2 15.59 -13.83 30.31
C SER A 2 15.52 -12.92 29.10
N THR A 3 16.13 -13.35 28.01
CA THR A 3 15.88 -12.80 26.67
C THR A 3 14.48 -13.22 26.29
N ASP A 4 13.50 -12.37 26.57
CA ASP A 4 12.16 -12.44 25.97
C ASP A 4 12.37 -12.48 24.45
N SER A 5 12.24 -13.66 23.85
CA SER A 5 12.31 -13.86 22.41
C SER A 5 11.21 -13.03 21.77
N GLU A 6 11.59 -11.89 21.19
CA GLU A 6 10.74 -10.97 20.40
C GLU A 6 10.22 -11.60 19.09
N SER A 7 10.22 -12.92 18.96
CA SER A 7 9.80 -13.66 17.77
C SER A 7 8.40 -14.23 17.96
N ASP A 8 7.35 -13.45 17.66
CA ASP A 8 6.05 -14.00 17.17
C ASP A 8 4.99 -12.93 16.82
N TRP A 9 5.38 -11.80 16.20
CA TRP A 9 4.41 -10.74 15.86
C TRP A 9 4.14 -10.57 14.36
N ASP A 10 4.61 -11.46 13.48
CA ASP A 10 4.64 -11.18 12.03
C ASP A 10 4.34 -12.42 11.15
N TYR A 11 3.37 -13.26 11.53
CA TYR A 11 2.82 -14.31 10.65
C TYR A 11 1.48 -13.91 10.03
N SER A 12 1.37 -12.68 9.55
CA SER A 12 0.56 -12.44 8.35
C SER A 12 1.52 -12.20 7.22
N ALA A 13 1.66 -13.19 6.35
CA ALA A 13 2.40 -13.08 5.12
C ALA A 13 2.06 -11.74 4.43
N ASP A 14 3.10 -10.95 4.21
CA ASP A 14 3.20 -10.00 3.09
C ASP A 14 2.35 -8.71 3.17
N GLY A 15 2.13 -8.19 4.38
CA GLY A 15 1.58 -6.83 4.55
C GLY A 15 2.53 -5.69 4.15
N PHE A 16 3.79 -6.01 3.84
CA PHE A 16 4.70 -5.09 3.16
C PHE A 16 4.43 -5.26 1.67
N ASP A 17 3.93 -4.21 1.01
CA ASP A 17 3.84 -4.16 -0.45
C ASP A 17 2.65 -4.88 -1.09
N THR A 18 1.44 -4.61 -0.61
CA THR A 18 0.19 -5.01 -1.31
C THR A 18 -0.04 -4.27 -2.64
N TYR A 19 0.95 -3.52 -3.12
CA TYR A 19 0.88 -2.91 -4.44
C TYR A 19 0.84 -3.98 -5.51
N TRP A 20 0.08 -3.73 -6.58
CA TRP A 20 0.10 -4.61 -7.74
C TRP A 20 1.54 -4.77 -8.24
N ARG A 21 1.97 -6.03 -8.33
CA ARG A 21 3.26 -6.47 -8.85
C ARG A 21 2.99 -7.63 -9.79
N LEU A 22 3.74 -7.68 -10.89
CA LEU A 22 3.82 -8.90 -11.69
C LEU A 22 4.38 -10.00 -10.79
N LYS A 23 3.61 -11.06 -10.59
CA LYS A 23 4.06 -12.20 -9.82
C LYS A 23 5.20 -12.86 -10.59
N ASP A 24 6.26 -13.21 -9.89
CA ASP A 24 7.37 -13.97 -10.47
C ASP A 24 7.00 -15.46 -10.66
N HIS A 25 5.90 -15.91 -10.05
CA HIS A 25 5.37 -17.27 -10.03
C HIS A 25 6.44 -18.31 -9.66
N GLU A 26 7.48 -17.91 -8.93
CA GLU A 26 8.60 -18.80 -8.60
C GLU A 26 8.17 -19.96 -7.70
N TRP A 27 7.15 -19.76 -6.88
CA TRP A 27 6.59 -20.78 -6.01
C TRP A 27 5.78 -21.86 -6.76
N LYS A 28 5.35 -21.61 -8.01
CA LYS A 28 4.63 -22.61 -8.81
C LYS A 28 5.60 -23.60 -9.45
N THR A 29 5.20 -24.87 -9.51
CA THR A 29 5.96 -25.89 -10.25
C THR A 29 5.70 -25.76 -11.76
N GLY A 30 6.67 -26.17 -12.59
CA GLY A 30 6.50 -26.12 -14.05
C GLY A 30 5.30 -26.91 -14.57
N LYS A 31 4.91 -28.00 -13.88
CA LYS A 31 3.74 -28.80 -14.24
C LYS A 31 2.43 -28.01 -14.04
N VAL A 32 2.29 -27.34 -12.89
CA VAL A 32 1.13 -26.50 -12.59
C VAL A 32 1.01 -25.35 -13.59
N LEU A 33 2.13 -24.68 -13.91
CA LEU A 33 2.14 -23.60 -14.90
C LEU A 33 1.70 -24.10 -16.28
N ILE A 34 2.17 -25.28 -16.71
CA ILE A 34 1.79 -25.89 -18.00
C ILE A 34 0.29 -26.15 -18.07
N GLU A 35 -0.29 -26.71 -17.00
CA GLU A 35 -1.70 -27.02 -16.92
C GLU A 35 -2.57 -25.77 -16.99
N GLU A 36 -2.25 -24.76 -16.16
CA GLU A 36 -2.98 -23.49 -16.15
C GLU A 36 -2.87 -22.75 -17.49
N LEU A 37 -1.69 -22.70 -18.11
CA LEU A 37 -1.50 -22.06 -19.42
C LEU A 37 -2.32 -22.74 -20.52
N ARG A 38 -2.41 -24.08 -20.51
CA ARG A 38 -3.25 -24.84 -21.45
C ARG A 38 -4.74 -24.56 -21.26
N ASN A 39 -5.19 -24.42 -20.01
CA ASN A 39 -6.58 -24.08 -19.71
C ASN A 39 -6.98 -22.70 -20.25
N VAL A 40 -6.02 -21.78 -20.41
CA VAL A 40 -6.21 -20.45 -21.00
C VAL A 40 -6.01 -20.45 -22.53
N GLY A 41 -5.59 -21.58 -23.12
CA GLY A 41 -5.48 -21.75 -24.58
C GLY A 41 -4.07 -21.69 -25.17
N TYR A 42 -3.01 -21.57 -24.35
CA TYR A 42 -1.64 -21.53 -24.84
C TYR A 42 -1.14 -22.88 -25.37
N ALA A 43 -0.50 -22.87 -26.54
CA ALA A 43 0.10 -24.06 -27.17
C ALA A 43 1.58 -24.20 -26.78
N ILE A 44 1.85 -24.80 -25.62
CA ILE A 44 3.22 -24.86 -25.06
C ILE A 44 4.15 -25.75 -25.90
N ARG A 45 5.11 -25.12 -26.59
CA ARG A 45 6.12 -25.78 -27.42
C ARG A 45 7.21 -26.44 -26.56
N SER A 46 7.91 -27.43 -27.11
CA SER A 46 8.99 -28.14 -26.40
C SER A 46 10.10 -27.20 -25.91
N CYS A 47 10.46 -26.18 -26.72
CA CYS A 47 11.44 -25.16 -26.38
C CYS A 47 11.00 -24.21 -25.23
N GLN A 48 9.69 -24.10 -24.98
CA GLN A 48 9.10 -23.23 -23.95
C GLN A 48 8.89 -23.94 -22.61
N ARG A 49 9.21 -25.24 -22.48
CA ARG A 49 9.03 -26.00 -21.23
C ARG A 49 9.97 -25.59 -20.09
N LYS A 50 10.95 -24.71 -20.36
CA LYS A 50 11.79 -24.12 -19.31
C LYS A 50 10.93 -23.25 -18.40
N LYS A 51 11.09 -23.37 -17.08
CA LYS A 51 10.31 -22.64 -16.08
C LYS A 51 10.28 -21.12 -16.33
N SER A 52 11.42 -20.53 -16.71
CA SER A 52 11.51 -19.10 -17.02
C SER A 52 10.66 -18.68 -18.22
N ALA A 53 10.52 -19.52 -19.26
CA ALA A 53 9.65 -19.25 -20.40
C ALA A 53 8.17 -19.39 -20.03
N LEU A 54 7.83 -20.40 -19.22
CA LEU A 54 6.46 -20.57 -18.69
C LEU A 54 6.04 -19.38 -17.82
N ASN A 55 6.93 -18.89 -16.94
CA ASN A 55 6.67 -17.70 -16.14
C ASN A 55 6.41 -16.46 -17.00
N LYS A 56 7.15 -16.28 -18.11
CA LYS A 56 6.90 -15.18 -19.06
C LYS A 56 5.52 -15.26 -19.69
N LEU A 57 5.11 -16.44 -20.16
CA LEU A 57 3.76 -16.65 -20.72
C LEU A 57 2.69 -16.36 -19.67
N TYR A 58 2.91 -16.78 -18.43
CA TYR A 58 1.97 -16.50 -17.35
C TYR A 58 1.89 -15.01 -16.99
N GLN A 59 3.02 -14.30 -17.03
CA GLN A 59 3.05 -12.85 -16.87
C GLN A 59 2.30 -12.14 -18.00
N ARG A 60 2.19 -12.71 -19.20
CA ARG A 60 1.32 -12.16 -20.26
C ARG A 60 -0.16 -12.23 -19.86
N ILE A 61 -0.59 -13.33 -19.22
CA ILE A 61 -1.94 -13.46 -18.65
C ILE A 61 -2.16 -12.41 -17.55
N ASP A 62 -1.21 -12.23 -16.63
CA ASP A 62 -1.32 -11.22 -15.57
C ASP A 62 -1.44 -9.79 -16.14
N LYS A 63 -0.82 -9.53 -17.29
CA LYS A 63 -0.93 -8.27 -18.05
C LYS A 63 -2.20 -8.17 -18.90
N GLN A 64 -3.06 -9.20 -18.90
CA GLN A 64 -4.25 -9.32 -19.75
C GLN A 64 -3.93 -9.19 -21.25
N LEU A 65 -2.76 -9.67 -21.67
CA LEU A 65 -2.38 -9.69 -23.09
C LEU A 65 -3.04 -10.88 -23.82
N LEU A 66 -3.30 -10.70 -25.11
CA LEU A 66 -3.93 -11.73 -25.94
C LEU A 66 -3.02 -12.94 -26.13
N CYS A 67 -3.61 -14.13 -26.14
CA CYS A 67 -2.96 -15.37 -26.55
C CYS A 67 -3.06 -15.52 -28.06
N TYR A 68 -1.96 -15.26 -28.78
CA TYR A 68 -1.93 -15.30 -30.23
C TYR A 68 -1.89 -16.72 -30.82
N ASP A 69 -1.58 -17.74 -30.02
CA ASP A 69 -1.53 -19.14 -30.49
C ASP A 69 -2.90 -19.62 -31.03
N ALA A 70 -4.00 -19.04 -30.53
CA ALA A 70 -5.36 -19.38 -30.95
C ALA A 70 -5.87 -18.58 -32.15
N CYS A 71 -5.15 -17.53 -32.58
CA CYS A 71 -5.56 -16.66 -33.68
C CYS A 71 -5.21 -17.27 -35.05
N SER A 72 -6.06 -16.99 -36.05
CA SER A 72 -5.82 -17.29 -37.46
C SER A 72 -4.70 -16.42 -38.05
N VAL A 73 -4.12 -16.82 -39.19
CA VAL A 73 -3.05 -16.05 -39.85
C VAL A 73 -3.58 -14.68 -40.29
N GLU A 74 -4.84 -14.62 -40.71
CA GLU A 74 -5.53 -13.40 -41.13
C GLU A 74 -5.65 -12.41 -39.97
N GLU A 75 -6.15 -12.82 -38.80
CA GLU A 75 -6.23 -11.98 -37.59
C GLU A 75 -4.84 -11.48 -37.15
N LEU A 76 -3.83 -12.35 -37.21
CA LEU A 76 -2.46 -11.97 -36.86
C LEU A 76 -1.88 -10.91 -37.81
N ARG A 77 -2.18 -11.00 -39.12
CA ARG A 77 -1.80 -9.96 -40.09
C ARG A 77 -2.50 -8.65 -39.80
N GLU A 78 -3.80 -8.68 -39.48
CA GLU A 78 -4.55 -7.48 -39.09
C GLU A 78 -3.93 -6.82 -37.84
N PHE A 79 -3.54 -7.60 -36.83
CA PHE A 79 -2.86 -7.05 -35.65
C PHE A 79 -1.49 -6.44 -35.96
N VAL A 80 -0.70 -7.08 -36.83
CA VAL A 80 0.60 -6.57 -37.26
C VAL A 80 0.45 -5.27 -38.05
N GLU A 81 -0.51 -5.22 -38.98
CA GLU A 81 -0.82 -4.03 -39.77
C GLU A 81 -1.34 -2.88 -38.90
N ALA A 82 -2.27 -3.14 -37.99
CA ALA A 82 -2.82 -2.14 -37.07
C ALA A 82 -1.75 -1.50 -36.17
N ARG A 83 -0.65 -2.23 -35.90
CA ARG A 83 0.51 -1.75 -35.13
C ARG A 83 1.61 -1.14 -36.00
N GLY A 84 1.44 -1.13 -37.33
CA GLY A 84 2.46 -0.64 -38.26
C GLY A 84 3.75 -1.46 -38.26
N LEU A 85 3.67 -2.74 -37.89
CA LEU A 85 4.81 -3.65 -37.86
C LEU A 85 5.02 -4.27 -39.24
N THR A 86 6.28 -4.43 -39.67
CA THR A 86 6.63 -5.09 -40.93
C THR A 86 7.17 -6.48 -40.67
N VAL A 87 6.51 -7.52 -41.20
CA VAL A 87 6.97 -8.91 -41.09
C VAL A 87 7.14 -9.50 -42.48
N GLU A 88 8.39 -9.67 -42.91
CA GLU A 88 8.69 -10.49 -44.08
C GLU A 88 8.86 -11.93 -43.64
N SER A 89 7.98 -12.82 -44.09
CA SER A 89 8.10 -14.25 -43.77
C SER A 89 7.62 -15.17 -44.90
N PRO A 90 8.30 -16.31 -45.12
CA PRO A 90 7.79 -17.37 -45.98
C PRO A 90 6.47 -17.94 -45.43
N ARG A 91 5.52 -18.28 -46.31
CA ARG A 91 4.20 -18.82 -45.94
C ARG A 91 4.26 -20.00 -44.96
N SER A 92 5.31 -20.84 -45.02
CA SER A 92 5.42 -22.04 -44.18
C SER A 92 5.72 -21.76 -42.70
N ILE A 93 6.22 -20.57 -42.36
CA ILE A 93 6.55 -20.17 -40.98
C ILE A 93 5.84 -18.88 -40.57
N GLU A 94 4.91 -18.42 -41.40
CA GLU A 94 4.27 -17.12 -41.27
C GLU A 94 3.54 -16.96 -39.94
N HIS A 95 2.71 -17.94 -39.55
CA HIS A 95 2.00 -17.89 -38.26
C HIS A 95 2.95 -17.69 -37.07
N THR A 96 4.01 -18.52 -36.99
CA THR A 96 4.99 -18.41 -35.89
C THR A 96 5.72 -17.07 -35.91
N ARG A 97 6.09 -16.56 -37.09
CA ARG A 97 6.78 -15.27 -37.20
C ARG A 97 5.88 -14.09 -36.80
N LEU A 98 4.60 -14.12 -37.17
CA LEU A 98 3.64 -13.11 -36.78
C LEU A 98 3.44 -13.11 -35.25
N VAL A 99 3.22 -14.29 -34.65
CA VAL A 99 3.11 -14.46 -33.18
C VAL A 99 4.36 -13.92 -32.49
N GLU A 100 5.56 -14.37 -32.88
CA GLU A 100 6.82 -13.93 -32.28
C GLU A 100 7.02 -12.42 -32.38
N THR A 101 6.61 -11.81 -33.50
CA THR A 101 6.72 -10.36 -33.71
C THR A 101 5.76 -9.61 -32.78
N LEU A 102 4.49 -10.02 -32.71
CA LEU A 102 3.49 -9.41 -31.84
C LEU A 102 3.83 -9.58 -30.36
N GLU A 103 4.28 -10.75 -29.94
CA GLU A 103 4.73 -10.98 -28.55
C GLU A 103 5.96 -10.13 -28.22
N LYS A 104 6.91 -10.01 -29.14
CA LYS A 104 8.10 -9.18 -28.96
C LYS A 104 7.75 -7.69 -28.85
N ASP A 105 6.78 -7.23 -29.63
CA ASP A 105 6.26 -5.87 -29.57
C ASP A 105 5.51 -5.62 -28.25
N ASP A 106 4.66 -6.54 -27.82
CA ASP A 106 3.98 -6.49 -26.51
C ASP A 106 4.97 -6.48 -25.33
N ASP A 107 6.08 -7.21 -25.45
CA ASP A 107 7.12 -7.29 -24.42
C ASP A 107 8.03 -6.06 -24.39
N ASN A 108 8.12 -5.33 -25.51
CA ASN A 108 8.86 -4.08 -25.64
C ASN A 108 7.91 -2.96 -26.05
N PRO A 109 6.87 -2.66 -25.25
CA PRO A 109 5.89 -1.68 -25.66
C PRO A 109 6.63 -0.38 -25.89
N SER A 110 6.54 0.12 -27.13
CA SER A 110 6.88 1.49 -27.43
C SER A 110 5.76 2.35 -26.82
N LEU A 111 5.77 2.46 -25.49
CA LEU A 111 5.06 3.53 -24.81
C LEU A 111 5.72 4.80 -25.34
N HIS A 112 5.17 5.33 -26.43
CA HIS A 112 5.38 6.67 -26.93
C HIS A 112 4.78 7.61 -25.85
N LYS A 113 5.64 7.64 -24.83
CA LYS A 113 5.75 8.21 -23.50
C LYS A 113 4.42 8.47 -22.82
N VAL A 114 4.21 7.80 -21.68
CA VAL A 114 3.30 8.28 -20.61
C VAL A 114 3.48 9.79 -20.38
N MET A 115 4.71 10.31 -20.55
CA MET A 115 5.04 11.73 -20.45
C MET A 115 4.53 12.63 -21.58
N ASP A 116 4.15 12.08 -22.73
CA ASP A 116 3.52 12.82 -23.84
C ASP A 116 2.03 13.05 -23.57
N LEU A 117 1.41 12.28 -22.66
CA LEU A 117 0.05 12.55 -22.18
C LEU A 117 0.01 13.86 -21.40
N PRO A 118 -1.06 14.66 -21.47
CA PRO A 118 -1.29 15.78 -20.56
C PRO A 118 -1.21 15.37 -19.09
N ALA A 119 -0.74 16.27 -18.22
CA ALA A 119 -0.52 15.99 -16.81
C ALA A 119 -1.81 15.51 -16.10
N GLU A 120 -2.96 16.04 -16.51
CA GLU A 120 -4.27 15.66 -15.99
C GLU A 120 -4.59 14.19 -16.26
N LEU A 121 -4.25 13.68 -17.45
CA LEU A 121 -4.46 12.27 -17.79
C LEU A 121 -3.46 11.38 -17.03
N ARG A 122 -2.21 11.81 -16.88
CA ARG A 122 -1.22 11.09 -16.05
C ARG A 122 -1.69 10.95 -14.61
N VAL A 123 -2.19 12.04 -14.01
CA VAL A 123 -2.75 12.02 -12.65
C VAL A 123 -3.93 11.07 -12.54
N ARG A 124 -4.85 11.03 -13.53
CA ARG A 124 -5.95 10.06 -13.54
C ARG A 124 -5.45 8.61 -13.58
N ILE A 125 -4.43 8.32 -14.39
CA ILE A 125 -3.80 6.99 -14.43
C ILE A 125 -3.23 6.62 -13.05
N TYR A 126 -2.57 7.55 -12.38
CA TYR A 126 -2.05 7.34 -11.02
C TYR A 126 -3.17 7.07 -10.03
N GLU A 127 -4.28 7.79 -10.15
CA GLU A 127 -5.47 7.61 -9.34
C GLU A 127 -6.12 6.24 -9.55
N PHE A 128 -6.26 5.78 -10.79
CA PHE A 128 -6.75 4.43 -11.08
C PHE A 128 -5.83 3.35 -10.51
N TYR A 129 -4.51 3.49 -10.69
CA TYR A 129 -3.54 2.54 -10.12
C TYR A 129 -3.66 2.39 -8.60
N MET A 130 -4.04 3.47 -7.91
CA MET A 130 -4.21 3.49 -6.45
C MET A 130 -5.59 3.06 -5.97
N GLU A 131 -6.55 2.85 -6.87
CA GLU A 131 -7.91 2.44 -6.51
C GLU A 131 -7.94 1.02 -5.95
N ASP A 132 -7.05 0.16 -6.44
CA ASP A 132 -6.88 -1.22 -5.97
C ASP A 132 -6.13 -1.31 -4.63
N PHE A 133 -5.62 -0.19 -4.11
CA PHE A 133 -4.88 -0.22 -2.86
C PHE A 133 -5.84 -0.37 -1.68
N PRO A 134 -5.42 -1.03 -0.58
CA PRO A 134 -6.20 -1.00 0.65
C PRO A 134 -6.45 0.44 1.10
N ILE A 135 -7.67 0.72 1.59
CA ILE A 135 -8.09 2.05 2.04
C ILE A 135 -7.08 2.67 3.04
N ALA A 136 -6.47 1.83 3.89
CA ALA A 136 -5.47 2.23 4.84
C ALA A 136 -4.22 1.33 4.73
N LEU A 137 -3.05 1.96 4.56
CA LEU A 137 -1.77 1.30 4.37
C LEU A 137 -1.01 1.21 5.69
N TYR A 138 -0.57 0.00 6.05
CA TYR A 138 0.32 -0.23 7.18
C TYR A 138 1.72 -0.57 6.66
N LYS A 139 2.74 0.21 7.07
CA LYS A 139 4.13 0.07 6.61
C LYS A 139 4.31 0.20 5.07
N PRO A 140 3.70 1.17 4.37
CA PRO A 140 3.83 1.26 2.92
C PRO A 140 5.29 1.51 2.52
N THR A 141 5.81 0.71 1.59
CA THR A 141 7.02 1.07 0.85
C THR A 141 6.68 2.06 -0.26
N GLN A 142 7.70 2.55 -0.95
CA GLN A 142 7.48 3.40 -2.11
C GLN A 142 6.82 2.57 -3.24
N PRO A 143 5.65 2.97 -3.78
CA PRO A 143 5.00 2.22 -4.85
C PRO A 143 5.91 2.11 -6.09
N PRO A 144 5.86 0.98 -6.83
CA PRO A 144 6.68 0.77 -8.02
C PRO A 144 6.61 1.93 -9.03
N LEU A 145 5.44 2.52 -9.22
CA LEU A 145 5.27 3.64 -10.15
C LEU A 145 6.16 4.84 -9.81
N ALA A 146 6.44 5.06 -8.53
CA ALA A 146 7.28 6.16 -8.06
C ALA A 146 8.79 5.87 -8.17
N THR A 147 9.19 4.66 -8.60
CA THR A 147 10.60 4.28 -8.79
C THR A 147 11.04 4.32 -10.26
N ILE A 148 10.09 4.38 -11.20
CA ILE A 148 10.37 4.29 -12.65
C ILE A 148 11.20 5.49 -13.15
N SER A 149 10.80 6.72 -12.82
CA SER A 149 11.50 7.93 -13.27
C SER A 149 11.26 9.11 -12.33
N ARG A 150 12.17 10.10 -12.36
CA ARG A 150 12.03 11.31 -11.53
C ARG A 150 10.77 12.13 -11.85
N PRO A 151 10.39 12.36 -13.13
CA PRO A 151 9.16 13.09 -13.45
C PRO A 151 7.91 12.40 -12.92
N ILE A 152 7.75 11.09 -13.19
CA ILE A 152 6.61 10.31 -12.69
C ILE A 152 6.59 10.33 -11.17
N ARG A 153 7.74 10.15 -10.51
CA ARG A 153 7.84 10.22 -9.05
C ARG A 153 7.33 11.54 -8.48
N ASN A 154 7.70 12.66 -9.10
CA ASN A 154 7.33 14.00 -8.62
C ASN A 154 5.83 14.27 -8.77
N GLU A 155 5.19 13.70 -9.78
CA GLU A 155 3.74 13.82 -9.98
C GLU A 155 2.95 12.82 -9.14
N PHE A 156 3.43 11.58 -9.05
CA PHE A 156 2.74 10.47 -8.39
C PHE A 156 2.73 10.60 -6.86
N LEU A 157 3.88 10.92 -6.23
CA LEU A 157 3.98 10.92 -4.77
C LEU A 157 3.01 11.90 -4.09
N PRO A 158 2.81 13.14 -4.58
CA PRO A 158 1.79 14.03 -4.03
C PRO A 158 0.38 13.44 -4.07
N VAL A 159 0.00 12.78 -5.15
CA VAL A 159 -1.32 12.13 -5.28
C VAL A 159 -1.43 10.96 -4.30
N PHE A 160 -0.38 10.14 -4.20
CA PHE A 160 -0.30 9.01 -3.27
C PHE A 160 -0.47 9.43 -1.81
N TYR A 161 0.35 10.36 -1.32
CA TYR A 161 0.31 10.79 0.09
C TYR A 161 -0.96 11.59 0.44
N LYS A 162 -1.61 12.20 -0.56
CA LYS A 162 -2.90 12.90 -0.39
C LYS A 162 -4.08 11.93 -0.32
N ARG A 163 -4.09 10.90 -1.17
CA ARG A 163 -5.22 9.97 -1.29
C ARG A 163 -5.21 8.90 -0.19
N GLN A 164 -4.04 8.34 0.11
CA GLN A 164 -3.89 7.19 0.98
C GLN A 164 -3.92 7.55 2.47
N GLU A 165 -4.43 6.64 3.29
CA GLU A 165 -4.41 6.72 4.75
C GLU A 165 -3.29 5.86 5.32
N PHE A 166 -2.44 6.45 6.17
CA PHE A 166 -1.28 5.77 6.72
C PHE A 166 -1.54 5.33 8.16
N VAL A 167 -1.45 4.03 8.42
CA VAL A 167 -1.66 3.44 9.76
C VAL A 167 -0.35 3.42 10.53
N LEU A 168 -0.33 4.07 11.69
CA LEU A 168 0.79 4.11 12.63
C LEU A 168 0.39 3.34 13.89
N LYS A 169 1.04 2.20 14.16
CA LYS A 169 0.69 1.34 15.29
C LYS A 169 1.61 1.60 16.49
N MET A 170 1.00 1.70 17.67
CA MET A 170 1.66 1.79 18.96
C MET A 170 1.24 0.66 19.88
N ARG A 171 2.15 0.29 20.78
CA ARG A 171 1.91 -0.61 21.92
C ARG A 171 1.81 0.22 23.19
N LEU A 172 0.75 -0.01 23.96
CA LEU A 172 0.60 0.49 25.32
C LEU A 172 1.30 -0.47 26.28
N ILE A 173 2.25 0.07 27.04
CA ILE A 173 2.99 -0.65 28.08
C ILE A 173 2.58 -0.05 29.41
N THR A 174 2.17 -0.90 30.36
CA THR A 174 1.61 -0.47 31.66
C THR A 174 2.46 -0.88 32.87
N LYS A 175 3.53 -1.67 32.69
CA LYS A 175 4.33 -2.26 33.79
C LYS A 175 4.98 -1.22 34.74
N LYS A 176 5.24 0.01 34.27
CA LYS A 176 5.88 1.10 35.04
C LYS A 176 5.20 2.44 34.73
N GLY A 177 3.87 2.44 34.72
CA GLY A 177 3.05 3.53 34.21
C GLY A 177 2.67 3.37 32.74
N CYS A 178 1.83 4.26 32.24
CA CYS A 178 1.38 4.28 30.84
C CYS A 178 2.46 4.86 29.93
N ARG A 179 3.02 4.01 29.06
CA ARG A 179 3.93 4.45 28.00
C ARG A 179 3.48 3.94 26.63
N LEU A 180 3.51 4.80 25.63
CA LEU A 180 3.26 4.44 24.25
C LEU A 180 4.58 4.25 23.50
N GLN A 181 4.74 3.08 22.89
CA GLN A 181 5.89 2.76 22.04
C GLN A 181 5.42 2.46 20.62
N TRP A 182 6.09 3.01 19.62
CA TRP A 182 5.86 2.60 18.23
C TRP A 182 6.16 1.12 18.08
N THR A 183 5.36 0.42 17.26
CA THR A 183 5.78 -0.92 16.83
C THR A 183 7.07 -0.79 16.02
N PRO A 184 7.96 -1.81 16.01
CA PRO A 184 9.23 -1.74 15.28
C PRO A 184 9.07 -1.26 13.84
N HIS A 185 8.02 -1.73 13.16
CA HIS A 185 7.78 -1.34 11.78
C HIS A 185 7.26 0.08 11.60
N THR A 186 6.41 0.57 12.51
CA THR A 186 5.97 1.96 12.49
C THR A 186 7.16 2.88 12.73
N ASP A 187 8.04 2.50 13.66
CA ASP A 187 9.28 3.22 13.93
C ASP A 187 10.21 3.25 12.71
N CYS A 188 10.44 2.10 12.05
CA CYS A 188 11.19 2.03 10.80
C CYS A 188 10.59 2.90 9.69
N PHE A 189 9.27 2.82 9.46
CA PHE A 189 8.58 3.61 8.45
C PHE A 189 8.72 5.12 8.71
N ILE A 190 8.47 5.55 9.95
CA ILE A 190 8.57 6.97 10.31
C ILE A 190 10.00 7.47 10.17
N LYS A 191 11.00 6.68 10.56
CA LYS A 191 12.43 7.05 10.48
C LYS A 191 12.98 7.05 9.06
N SER A 192 12.46 6.19 8.17
CA SER A 192 12.90 6.13 6.77
C SER A 192 12.22 7.19 5.89
N LEU A 193 11.13 7.81 6.37
CA LEU A 193 10.38 8.78 5.59
C LEU A 193 11.11 10.12 5.49
N HIS A 194 11.47 10.50 4.26
CA HIS A 194 12.07 11.80 3.98
C HIS A 194 11.13 12.95 4.44
N PRO A 195 11.63 14.04 5.05
CA PRO A 195 10.79 15.14 5.55
C PRO A 195 9.80 15.70 4.52
N ASN A 196 10.20 15.79 3.25
CA ASN A 196 9.32 16.25 2.17
C ASN A 196 8.14 15.30 1.93
N HIS A 197 8.34 13.99 2.05
CA HIS A 197 7.25 13.02 1.91
C HIS A 197 6.31 13.07 3.11
N LEU A 198 6.87 13.18 4.33
CA LEU A 198 6.09 13.37 5.55
C LEU A 198 5.19 14.61 5.45
N ALA A 199 5.71 15.70 4.90
CA ALA A 199 4.96 16.93 4.68
C ALA A 199 3.80 16.79 3.68
N MET A 200 3.79 15.75 2.83
CA MET A 200 2.72 15.47 1.87
C MET A 200 1.58 14.61 2.45
N ILE A 201 1.81 13.88 3.54
CA ILE A 201 0.78 13.02 4.16
C ILE A 201 -0.42 13.87 4.58
N ARG A 202 -1.64 13.41 4.26
CA ARG A 202 -2.90 14.10 4.63
C ARG A 202 -3.81 13.32 5.56
N LYS A 203 -3.72 11.99 5.56
CA LYS A 203 -4.58 11.10 6.35
C LYS A 203 -3.72 10.13 7.16
N ILE A 204 -3.91 10.12 8.48
CA ILE A 204 -3.17 9.27 9.40
C ILE A 204 -4.17 8.57 10.31
N ASN A 205 -4.02 7.26 10.49
CA ASN A 205 -4.70 6.51 11.53
C ASN A 205 -3.67 6.04 12.56
N ILE A 206 -3.75 6.55 13.77
CA ILE A 206 -2.90 6.08 14.86
C ILE A 206 -3.66 5.03 15.66
N GLU A 207 -3.13 3.82 15.69
CA GLU A 207 -3.73 2.72 16.42
C GLU A 207 -2.93 2.42 17.68
N VAL A 208 -3.61 2.35 18.83
CA VAL A 208 -3.02 1.99 20.12
C VAL A 208 -3.48 0.59 20.49
N HIS A 209 -2.53 -0.32 20.63
CA HIS A 209 -2.73 -1.74 20.92
C HIS A 209 -2.23 -2.09 22.31
N LYS A 210 -2.89 -3.02 23.01
CA LYS A 210 -2.45 -3.56 24.31
C LYS A 210 -2.36 -5.09 24.23
N LYS A 211 -1.28 -5.64 24.77
CA LYS A 211 -1.18 -7.09 24.98
C LYS A 211 -2.10 -7.50 26.11
N VAL A 212 -2.93 -8.49 25.86
CA VAL A 212 -3.85 -9.08 26.84
C VAL A 212 -3.47 -10.55 26.99
N PRO A 213 -3.18 -11.03 28.21
CA PRO A 213 -2.94 -12.46 28.41
C PRO A 213 -4.20 -13.24 28.04
N THR A 214 -4.05 -14.27 27.22
CA THR A 214 -5.10 -15.23 26.89
C THR A 214 -4.79 -16.57 27.56
N LEU A 215 -5.77 -17.11 28.28
CA LEU A 215 -5.62 -18.41 28.91
C LEU A 215 -5.63 -19.53 27.85
N PRO A 216 -4.85 -20.61 28.03
CA PRO A 216 -4.00 -20.88 29.20
C PRO A 216 -2.58 -20.27 29.10
N TRP A 217 -2.03 -20.01 27.90
CA TRP A 217 -0.62 -19.58 27.74
C TRP A 217 -0.36 -18.59 26.60
N GLY A 218 -1.42 -17.99 26.04
CA GLY A 218 -1.33 -17.08 24.90
C GLY A 218 -1.18 -15.62 25.31
N THR A 219 -0.77 -14.79 24.36
CA THR A 219 -0.99 -13.34 24.42
C THR A 219 -1.72 -12.90 23.17
N ASP A 220 -2.86 -12.25 23.34
CA ASP A 220 -3.59 -11.59 22.27
C ASP A 220 -3.23 -10.10 22.23
N VAL A 221 -3.36 -9.47 21.07
CA VAL A 221 -3.15 -8.03 20.89
C VAL A 221 -4.48 -7.40 20.53
N LYS A 222 -4.97 -6.59 21.46
CA LYS A 222 -6.24 -5.88 21.26
C LYS A 222 -5.96 -4.43 20.86
N LEU A 223 -6.54 -4.03 19.73
CA LEU A 223 -6.69 -2.61 19.39
C LEU A 223 -7.58 -1.98 20.46
N LEU A 224 -7.06 -0.98 21.18
CA LEU A 224 -7.80 -0.25 22.21
C LEU A 224 -8.41 1.04 21.67
N TYR A 225 -7.61 1.77 20.88
CA TYR A 225 -8.00 3.08 20.36
C TYR A 225 -7.52 3.24 18.92
N SER A 226 -8.34 3.86 18.08
CA SER A 226 -7.98 4.33 16.75
C SER A 226 -8.22 5.83 16.66
N PHE A 227 -7.19 6.58 16.33
CA PHE A 227 -7.23 8.02 16.13
C PHE A 227 -7.08 8.30 14.65
N ARG A 228 -8.17 8.64 13.97
CA ARG A 228 -8.16 8.99 12.55
C ARG A 228 -8.03 10.49 12.40
N ILE A 229 -6.91 10.96 11.86
CA ILE A 229 -6.59 12.38 11.66
C ILE A 229 -6.60 12.68 10.17
N GLN A 230 -7.35 13.70 9.77
CA GLN A 230 -7.27 14.30 8.45
C GLN A 230 -6.78 15.73 8.60
N LEU A 231 -5.64 16.05 7.97
CA LEU A 231 -5.04 17.39 8.08
C LEU A 231 -5.81 18.46 7.28
N GLY A 232 -6.63 18.01 6.34
CA GLY A 232 -7.36 18.86 5.40
C GLY A 232 -6.46 19.45 4.32
N ASP A 233 -6.97 20.48 3.66
CA ASP A 233 -6.26 21.26 2.64
C ASP A 233 -6.45 22.77 2.92
N ALA A 234 -6.09 23.64 1.98
CA ALA A 234 -6.28 25.08 2.12
C ALA A 234 -7.73 25.48 2.48
N LYS A 235 -8.74 24.71 2.04
CA LYS A 235 -10.17 24.97 2.24
C LYS A 235 -10.77 24.19 3.43
N HIS A 236 -10.33 22.96 3.65
CA HIS A 236 -10.89 22.05 4.65
C HIS A 236 -10.05 22.05 5.92
N ARG A 237 -10.64 22.27 7.10
CA ARG A 237 -9.93 22.27 8.38
C ARG A 237 -9.44 20.87 8.78
N CYS A 238 -8.44 20.81 9.66
CA CYS A 238 -8.01 19.56 10.26
C CYS A 238 -9.14 18.96 11.13
N SER A 239 -9.45 17.69 10.91
CA SER A 239 -10.38 16.90 11.69
C SER A 239 -9.63 15.75 12.37
N ALA A 240 -10.16 15.32 13.52
CA ALA A 240 -9.71 14.12 14.20
C ALA A 240 -10.92 13.37 14.74
N GLU A 241 -10.92 12.07 14.57
CA GLU A 241 -11.89 11.14 15.15
C GLU A 241 -11.14 10.20 16.09
N VAL A 242 -11.78 9.81 17.18
CA VAL A 242 -11.21 8.84 18.12
C VAL A 242 -12.26 7.77 18.35
N LYS A 243 -11.91 6.52 18.10
CA LYS A 243 -12.76 5.36 18.33
C LYS A 243 -12.11 4.49 19.39
N ARG A 244 -12.90 4.07 20.38
CA ARG A 244 -12.50 3.02 21.31
C ARG A 244 -12.93 1.66 20.76
N CYS A 245 -12.01 0.70 20.75
CA CYS A 245 -12.23 -0.64 20.26
C CYS A 245 -12.17 -1.59 21.47
N LEU A 246 -13.32 -1.99 22.00
CA LEU A 246 -13.40 -2.98 23.09
C LEU A 246 -14.21 -4.18 22.61
N ASN A 247 -13.59 -5.36 22.58
CA ASN A 247 -14.24 -6.69 22.49
C ASN A 247 -15.52 -6.77 21.63
N GLY A 248 -15.53 -6.21 20.43
CA GLY A 248 -16.64 -6.34 19.48
C GLY A 248 -17.97 -5.69 19.88
N SER A 249 -18.05 -4.94 20.99
CA SER A 249 -19.25 -4.18 21.33
C SER A 249 -19.24 -2.80 20.67
N TYR A 250 -20.40 -2.39 20.15
CA TYR A 250 -20.55 -1.11 19.45
C TYR A 250 -20.15 0.07 20.35
N PRO A 251 -19.58 1.14 19.77
CA PRO A 251 -19.20 2.33 20.53
C PRO A 251 -20.43 2.92 21.24
N SER A 252 -20.39 3.01 22.57
CA SER A 252 -21.42 3.73 23.33
C SER A 252 -21.15 5.24 23.28
N THR A 253 -22.21 6.04 23.15
CA THR A 253 -22.19 7.52 23.12
C THR A 253 -21.47 8.13 24.33
N VAL A 254 -21.40 7.40 25.45
CA VAL A 254 -20.70 7.80 26.68
C VAL A 254 -19.19 7.98 26.46
N TRP A 255 -18.57 7.15 25.61
CA TRP A 255 -17.13 7.24 25.37
C TRP A 255 -16.75 8.43 24.50
N ASP A 256 -17.61 8.83 23.57
CA ASP A 256 -17.36 10.00 22.72
C ASP A 256 -17.22 11.29 23.54
N ILE A 257 -18.00 11.42 24.62
CA ILE A 257 -17.92 12.56 25.54
C ILE A 257 -16.59 12.55 26.30
N LYS A 258 -16.18 11.39 26.84
CA LYS A 258 -14.91 11.25 27.59
C LYS A 258 -13.68 11.44 26.72
N LEU A 259 -13.75 11.04 25.44
CA LEU A 259 -12.63 11.14 24.49
C LEU A 259 -12.51 12.52 23.83
N LYS A 260 -13.56 13.35 23.89
CA LYS A 260 -13.58 14.68 23.25
C LYS A 260 -12.38 15.57 23.63
N PRO A 261 -11.99 15.72 24.92
CA PRO A 261 -10.83 16.53 25.27
C PRO A 261 -9.53 16.02 24.65
N LEU A 262 -9.32 14.69 24.65
CA LEU A 262 -8.14 14.09 24.02
C LEU A 262 -8.14 14.31 22.50
N ARG A 263 -9.27 14.04 21.86
CA ARG A 263 -9.47 14.28 20.42
C ARG A 263 -9.12 15.71 20.04
N ASP A 264 -9.62 16.68 20.80
CA ASP A 264 -9.39 18.10 20.52
C ASP A 264 -7.92 18.50 20.72
N ARG A 265 -7.24 17.94 21.74
CA ARG A 265 -5.79 18.13 21.96
C ARG A 265 -4.96 17.51 20.83
N VAL A 266 -5.27 16.29 20.40
CA VAL A 266 -4.58 15.62 19.28
C VAL A 266 -4.82 16.40 17.98
N ARG A 267 -6.07 16.77 17.69
CA ARG A 267 -6.41 17.63 16.54
C ARG A 267 -5.61 18.92 16.55
N PHE A 268 -5.52 19.60 17.70
CA PHE A 268 -4.78 20.85 17.82
C PHE A 268 -3.28 20.66 17.52
N ALA A 269 -2.67 19.59 18.03
CA ALA A 269 -1.26 19.28 17.76
C ALA A 269 -0.99 19.13 16.25
N PHE A 270 -1.91 18.52 15.50
CA PHE A 270 -1.81 18.39 14.06
C PHE A 270 -2.21 19.66 13.28
N ALA A 271 -3.14 20.47 13.80
CA ALA A 271 -3.53 21.74 13.20
C ALA A 271 -2.35 22.74 13.11
N MET A 272 -1.39 22.64 14.04
CA MET A 272 -0.14 23.42 14.00
C MET A 272 0.68 23.22 12.72
N ALA A 273 0.46 22.12 11.98
CA ALA A 273 1.12 21.89 10.70
C ALA A 273 0.73 22.91 9.61
N ARG A 274 -0.46 23.51 9.71
CA ARG A 274 -0.98 24.48 8.73
C ARG A 274 -0.41 25.87 8.87
N HIS A 275 -0.04 26.25 10.09
CA HIS A 275 0.47 27.59 10.37
C HIS A 275 1.93 27.81 9.91
N ARG A 276 2.50 26.84 9.17
CA ARG A 276 3.90 26.87 8.72
C ARG A 276 4.07 27.40 7.31
N THR A 277 2.99 27.50 6.55
CA THR A 277 3.00 27.97 5.18
C THR A 277 1.98 29.07 5.01
N GLU A 278 2.28 30.01 4.12
CA GLU A 278 1.39 31.15 3.81
C GLU A 278 0.08 30.68 3.17
N ASP A 279 0.15 29.66 2.31
CA ASP A 279 -0.99 29.03 1.65
C ASP A 279 -1.85 28.14 2.58
N LYS A 280 -1.45 28.02 3.86
CA LYS A 280 -2.08 27.17 4.90
C LYS A 280 -2.12 25.68 4.55
N THR A 281 -1.34 25.23 3.57
CA THR A 281 -1.17 23.80 3.27
C THR A 281 -0.44 23.11 4.43
N PRO A 282 -1.04 22.08 5.07
CA PRO A 282 -0.40 21.42 6.20
C PRO A 282 0.96 20.82 5.81
N GLN A 283 2.04 21.22 6.52
CA GLN A 283 3.35 20.58 6.44
C GLN A 283 3.63 19.79 7.72
N LEU A 284 3.23 18.52 7.70
CA LEU A 284 3.45 17.61 8.81
C LEU A 284 4.95 17.37 9.04
N ARG A 285 5.37 17.35 10.30
CA ARG A 285 6.73 17.06 10.74
C ARG A 285 6.73 15.98 11.81
N LEU A 286 7.87 15.33 12.00
CA LEU A 286 8.02 14.25 12.98
C LEU A 286 7.66 14.68 14.41
N ARG A 287 7.97 15.93 14.76
CA ARG A 287 7.63 16.52 16.07
C ARG A 287 6.12 16.58 16.33
N ASP A 288 5.29 16.67 15.29
CA ASP A 288 3.83 16.74 15.44
C ASP A 288 3.28 15.38 15.85
N ILE A 289 3.75 14.33 15.19
CA ILE A 289 3.46 12.92 15.54
C ILE A 289 3.96 12.64 16.97
N GLY A 290 5.17 13.09 17.29
CA GLY A 290 5.75 12.96 18.64
C GLY A 290 4.94 13.71 19.71
N GLN A 291 4.44 14.92 19.41
CA GLN A 291 3.59 15.69 20.31
C GLN A 291 2.24 14.99 20.53
N ALA A 292 1.61 14.51 19.47
CA ALA A 292 0.37 13.74 19.56
C ALA A 292 0.55 12.49 20.43
N ARG A 293 1.67 11.76 20.26
CA ARG A 293 2.03 10.61 21.11
C ARG A 293 2.08 10.99 22.59
N ARG A 294 2.80 12.06 22.95
CA ARG A 294 2.92 12.52 24.34
C ARG A 294 1.56 12.87 24.94
N LEU A 295 0.70 13.56 24.19
CA LEU A 295 -0.65 13.91 24.63
C LEU A 295 -1.52 12.67 24.89
N MET A 296 -1.43 11.67 24.00
CA MET A 296 -2.12 10.38 24.19
C MET A 296 -1.60 9.62 25.41
N GLU A 297 -0.27 9.57 25.59
CA GLU A 297 0.38 8.92 26.74
C GLU A 297 -0.02 9.55 28.07
N GLU A 298 0.02 10.89 28.16
CA GLU A 298 -0.40 11.65 29.34
C GLU A 298 -1.87 11.38 29.70
N TRP A 299 -2.75 11.35 28.69
CA TRP A 299 -4.18 11.09 28.90
C TRP A 299 -4.43 9.65 29.34
N LEU A 300 -3.79 8.67 28.70
CA LEU A 300 -3.93 7.26 29.06
C LEU A 300 -3.44 7.00 30.49
N GLY A 301 -2.35 7.64 30.92
CA GLY A 301 -1.88 7.56 32.30
C GLY A 301 -2.89 8.07 33.32
N LYS A 302 -3.62 9.15 32.99
CA LYS A 302 -4.68 9.69 33.86
C LYS A 302 -5.91 8.79 33.91
N GLU A 303 -6.27 8.15 32.80
CA GLU A 303 -7.45 7.29 32.73
C GLU A 303 -7.21 5.90 33.32
N GLU A 304 -6.06 5.25 33.09
CA GLU A 304 -5.77 3.95 33.72
C GLU A 304 -5.79 4.05 35.26
N ASN A 305 -5.30 5.16 35.83
CA ASN A 305 -5.37 5.38 37.27
C ASN A 305 -6.82 5.47 37.80
N LYS A 306 -7.78 5.89 36.98
CA LYS A 306 -9.20 5.91 37.38
C LYS A 306 -9.82 4.52 37.35
N PHE A 307 -9.48 3.70 36.35
CA PHE A 307 -10.02 2.34 36.21
C PHE A 307 -9.30 1.27 37.06
N ALA A 308 -8.12 1.57 37.60
CA ALA A 308 -7.43 0.68 38.53
C ALA A 308 -7.93 0.80 39.98
N LEU A 309 -8.81 1.77 40.26
CA LEU A 309 -9.39 2.05 41.58
C LEU A 309 -10.86 1.66 41.71
N ASP A 310 -11.46 1.15 40.64
CA ASP A 310 -12.81 0.55 40.58
C ASP A 310 -12.69 -0.97 40.39
#